data_AF-A0A0P8XA84-F1
#
_entry.id   AF-A0A0P8XA84-F1
#
_cell.length_a   1.000
_cell.length_b   1.000
_cell.length_c   1.000
_cell.angle_alpha   90.00
_cell.angle_beta   90.00
_cell.angle_gamma   90.00
#
_symmetry.space_group_name_H-M   'P 1'
#
loop_
_entity.id
_entity.type
_entity.pdbx_description
1 polymer ?
#
loop_
_entity_poly.entity_id
_entity_poly.type
_entity_poly.pdbx_seq_one_letter_code
_entity_poly.pdbx_strand_id
1 'polypeptide(L)'
;MEEYFHSVVLDKDKCNGCTNCMRRCPTEAIRVRNKKAIIIKDRCIDCGECIRVCPYHAQQTQLDTLKKLDKYKYKIAISPMTLYGQFSLDKDINKVFNGIKMLGFDEVFDEGYAADIITLIIRENLKNNKQPKPLISSLCPAVLRLIQIRFPSLIDNIIRIETPMELAARLARKNAMENYSLKSDEIGIFYITQCPAKVTSIKNPIGIKNSHVDGAISIKQIYGDIVKNSNTVEKTDTFKTASTYGIDWARAGGQSKSIGVDNYIAVDGIDNVIKVLEEIELGKLNNIEYFEGLACVGGCVGGPLCVENPFIAKSRIRRLAEKRNDQIKVSKEYAIELYNSGFACWTEKIQSKGAMKLDENIVEAIKKIEEIKKLTDLLPGLDCGSCGAPSCRALAEDIVREYGKIEDCIFKD
;
A
#
# COMPACT_ATOMS: atom_id res chain seq x y z
N MET A 1 -18.03 17.11 4.84
CA MET A 1 -17.07 15.99 4.80
C MET A 1 -15.75 16.57 4.34
N GLU A 2 -14.66 16.39 5.07
CA GLU A 2 -13.33 16.72 4.56
C GLU A 2 -13.09 15.92 3.28
N GLU A 3 -12.51 16.57 2.26
CA GLU A 3 -12.24 15.97 0.96
C GLU A 3 -11.27 14.78 1.13
N TYR A 4 -11.65 13.59 0.64
CA TYR A 4 -10.80 12.41 0.71
C TYR A 4 -9.51 12.65 -0.09
N PHE A 5 -8.36 12.50 0.55
CA PHE A 5 -7.07 12.76 -0.07
C PHE A 5 -6.62 11.56 -0.91
N HIS A 6 -6.09 11.84 -2.10
CA HIS A 6 -5.43 10.85 -2.95
C HIS A 6 -4.02 11.30 -3.23
N SER A 7 -3.06 10.41 -2.98
CA SER A 7 -1.65 10.68 -3.29
C SER A 7 -1.35 10.54 -4.78
N VAL A 8 -2.10 9.73 -5.53
CA VAL A 8 -1.91 9.61 -6.98
C VAL A 8 -2.58 10.79 -7.69
N VAL A 9 -1.78 11.60 -8.37
CA VAL A 9 -2.21 12.83 -9.05
C VAL A 9 -1.71 12.87 -10.49
N LEU A 10 -2.40 13.66 -11.32
CA LEU A 10 -2.03 13.88 -12.71
C LEU A 10 -1.39 15.25 -12.92
N ASP A 11 -0.17 15.26 -13.43
CA ASP A 11 0.43 16.40 -14.10
C ASP A 11 -0.19 16.52 -15.51
N LYS A 12 -1.11 17.48 -15.65
CA LYS A 12 -1.86 17.69 -16.90
C LYS A 12 -0.95 18.12 -18.04
N ASP A 13 0.13 18.82 -17.78
CA ASP A 13 1.01 19.37 -18.82
C ASP A 13 1.83 18.26 -19.48
N LYS A 14 2.22 17.24 -18.72
CA LYS A 14 2.92 16.05 -19.23
C LYS A 14 2.00 15.01 -19.88
N CYS A 15 0.71 15.03 -19.57
CA CYS A 15 -0.22 14.01 -20.07
C CYS A 15 -0.52 14.20 -21.56
N ASN A 16 -0.35 13.17 -22.39
CA ASN A 16 -0.72 13.22 -23.81
C ASN A 16 -2.01 12.44 -24.17
N GLY A 17 -2.64 11.79 -23.19
CA GLY A 17 -3.86 11.00 -23.41
C GLY A 17 -3.67 9.62 -24.03
N CYS A 18 -2.49 9.00 -23.96
CA CYS A 18 -2.19 7.71 -24.63
C CYS A 18 -2.93 6.47 -24.10
N THR A 19 -3.89 6.58 -23.17
CA THR A 19 -4.73 5.49 -22.61
C THR A 19 -4.04 4.37 -21.82
N ASN A 20 -2.70 4.29 -21.76
CA ASN A 20 -2.00 3.23 -21.02
C ASN A 20 -2.44 3.09 -19.56
N CYS A 21 -2.55 4.22 -18.84
CA CYS A 21 -2.97 4.22 -17.45
C CYS A 21 -4.43 3.77 -17.27
N MET A 22 -5.30 4.10 -18.22
CA MET A 22 -6.70 3.67 -18.24
C MET A 22 -6.82 2.15 -18.36
N ARG A 23 -6.12 1.57 -19.35
CA ARG A 23 -6.14 0.12 -19.62
C ARG A 23 -5.56 -0.74 -18.48
N ARG A 24 -4.75 -0.14 -17.61
CA ARG A 24 -4.05 -0.83 -16.51
C ARG A 24 -4.64 -0.54 -15.14
N CYS A 25 -5.68 0.27 -15.06
CA CYS A 25 -6.29 0.61 -13.77
C CYS A 25 -7.19 -0.55 -13.29
N PRO A 26 -6.86 -1.21 -12.16
CA PRO A 26 -7.56 -2.42 -11.69
C PRO A 26 -9.00 -2.18 -11.22
N THR A 27 -9.37 -0.92 -11.05
CA THR A 27 -10.67 -0.49 -10.54
C THR A 27 -11.40 0.39 -11.55
N GLU A 28 -10.90 0.45 -12.78
CA GLU A 28 -11.46 1.28 -13.87
C GLU A 28 -11.63 2.75 -13.44
N ALA A 29 -10.76 3.25 -12.56
CA ALA A 29 -10.83 4.59 -11.98
C ALA A 29 -10.34 5.68 -12.94
N ILE A 30 -9.91 5.34 -14.15
CA ILE A 30 -9.35 6.31 -15.10
C ILE A 30 -10.21 6.35 -16.35
N ARG A 31 -10.48 7.56 -16.82
CA ARG A 31 -10.99 7.86 -18.16
C ARG A 31 -9.96 8.70 -18.92
N VAL A 32 -10.04 8.71 -20.23
CA VAL A 32 -9.34 9.68 -21.07
C VAL A 32 -10.38 10.53 -21.79
N ARG A 33 -10.38 11.84 -21.54
CA ARG A 33 -11.28 12.81 -22.17
C ARG A 33 -10.48 14.04 -22.55
N ASN A 34 -10.80 14.66 -23.68
CA ASN A 34 -10.10 15.86 -24.18
C ASN A 34 -8.56 15.69 -24.17
N LYS A 35 -8.09 14.50 -24.60
CA LYS A 35 -6.66 14.11 -24.63
C LYS A 35 -5.94 14.10 -23.28
N LYS A 36 -6.67 14.07 -22.16
CA LYS A 36 -6.09 14.01 -20.80
C LYS A 36 -6.74 12.89 -20.00
N ALA A 37 -5.94 12.26 -19.13
CA ALA A 37 -6.47 11.32 -18.16
C ALA A 37 -7.32 12.07 -17.10
N ILE A 38 -8.35 11.41 -16.59
CA ILE A 38 -9.18 11.89 -15.48
C ILE A 38 -9.30 10.72 -14.50
N ILE A 39 -8.99 10.97 -13.23
CA ILE A 39 -9.10 9.97 -12.16
C ILE A 39 -10.43 10.18 -11.44
N ILE A 40 -11.28 9.16 -11.45
CA ILE A 40 -12.47 9.04 -10.64
C ILE A 40 -12.01 8.70 -9.22
N LYS A 41 -11.93 9.73 -8.36
CA LYS A 41 -11.36 9.66 -7.02
C LYS A 41 -11.93 8.48 -6.20
N ASP A 42 -13.25 8.33 -6.18
CA ASP A 42 -13.93 7.30 -5.37
C ASP A 42 -13.51 5.86 -5.71
N ARG A 43 -13.07 5.60 -6.94
CA ARG A 43 -12.60 4.28 -7.39
C ARG A 43 -11.10 4.09 -7.23
N CYS A 44 -10.34 5.17 -7.06
CA CYS A 44 -8.88 5.08 -6.96
C CYS A 44 -8.47 4.47 -5.62
N ILE A 45 -7.69 3.40 -5.68
CA ILE A 45 -7.11 2.73 -4.50
C ILE A 45 -5.65 3.14 -4.25
N ASP A 46 -5.15 4.12 -5.02
CA ASP A 46 -3.78 4.63 -4.99
C ASP A 46 -2.70 3.54 -5.14
N CYS A 47 -2.98 2.47 -5.89
CA CYS A 47 -2.01 1.38 -6.10
C CYS A 47 -0.79 1.83 -6.93
N GLY A 48 -0.92 2.91 -7.71
CA GLY A 48 0.15 3.49 -8.51
C GLY A 48 0.48 2.75 -9.80
N GLU A 49 -0.38 1.83 -10.27
CA GLU A 49 -0.14 1.15 -11.55
C GLU A 49 -0.13 2.13 -12.73
N CYS A 50 -0.96 3.17 -12.66
CA CYS A 50 -0.95 4.27 -13.62
C CYS A 50 0.37 5.04 -13.65
N ILE A 51 1.09 5.15 -12.52
CA ILE A 51 2.42 5.78 -12.43
C ILE A 51 3.44 4.89 -13.14
N ARG A 52 3.38 3.58 -12.91
CA ARG A 52 4.31 2.60 -13.48
C ARG A 52 4.28 2.57 -15.01
N VAL A 53 3.08 2.62 -15.58
CA VAL A 53 2.88 2.41 -17.03
C VAL A 53 2.85 3.69 -17.86
N CYS A 54 2.96 4.87 -17.23
CA CYS A 54 2.91 6.15 -17.93
C CYS A 54 4.27 6.47 -18.57
N PRO A 55 4.39 6.46 -19.91
CA PRO A 55 5.67 6.73 -20.58
C PRO A 55 6.05 8.23 -20.53
N TYR A 56 5.12 9.10 -20.15
CA TYR A 56 5.32 10.56 -20.06
C TYR A 56 5.55 11.04 -18.62
N HIS A 57 5.55 10.12 -17.64
CA HIS A 57 5.66 10.45 -16.22
C HIS A 57 4.65 11.53 -15.74
N ALA A 58 3.46 11.51 -16.35
CA ALA A 58 2.37 12.42 -16.06
C ALA A 58 1.60 12.04 -14.80
N GLN A 59 1.49 10.74 -14.51
CA GLN A 59 0.94 10.25 -13.25
C GLN A 59 2.05 10.28 -12.19
N GLN A 60 1.80 10.94 -11.06
CA GLN A 60 2.78 11.18 -10.02
C GLN A 60 2.20 10.91 -8.64
N THR A 61 3.07 10.81 -7.64
CA THR A 61 2.67 10.74 -6.23
C THR A 61 2.91 12.10 -5.59
N GLN A 62 1.89 12.68 -4.97
CA GLN A 62 2.04 13.82 -4.08
C GLN A 62 2.77 13.36 -2.80
N LEU A 63 3.99 13.84 -2.61
CA LEU A 63 4.90 13.46 -1.52
C LEU A 63 5.28 14.68 -0.69
N ASP A 64 5.73 14.45 0.54
CA ASP A 64 6.39 15.49 1.32
C ASP A 64 7.86 15.64 0.86
N THR A 65 8.41 16.82 1.08
CA THR A 65 9.84 17.08 0.85
C THR A 65 10.59 17.14 2.18
N LEU A 66 11.92 17.01 2.14
CA LEU A 66 12.78 17.15 3.32
C LEU A 66 12.63 18.52 4.01
N LYS A 67 12.14 19.56 3.32
CA LYS A 67 11.82 20.86 3.95
C LYS A 67 10.76 20.77 5.05
N LYS A 68 9.90 19.74 5.01
CA LYS A 68 8.88 19.55 6.06
C LYS A 68 9.48 19.14 7.40
N LEU A 69 10.72 18.64 7.41
CA LEU A 69 11.45 18.28 8.64
C LEU A 69 11.63 19.50 9.56
N ASP A 70 11.77 20.70 8.99
CA ASP A 70 12.02 21.96 9.72
C ASP A 70 10.89 22.34 10.68
N LYS A 71 9.70 21.71 10.55
CA LYS A 71 8.55 21.91 11.44
C LYS A 71 8.71 21.24 12.80
N TYR A 72 9.65 20.31 12.94
CA TYR A 72 9.77 19.45 14.11
C TYR A 72 11.13 19.62 14.77
N LYS A 73 11.16 19.46 16.09
CA LYS A 73 12.39 19.57 16.89
C LYS A 73 13.22 18.29 16.79
N TYR A 74 12.56 17.14 16.84
CA TYR A 74 13.19 15.82 16.74
C TYR A 74 12.55 15.03 15.60
N LYS A 75 13.35 14.56 14.64
CA LYS A 75 12.85 13.95 13.40
C LYS A 75 13.30 12.50 13.31
N ILE A 76 12.33 11.62 13.15
CA ILE A 76 12.56 10.18 13.04
C ILE A 76 12.18 9.72 11.64
N ALA A 77 13.11 9.06 10.95
CA ALA A 77 12.82 8.34 9.73
C ALA A 77 12.41 6.90 10.06
N ILE A 78 11.23 6.47 9.61
CA ILE A 78 10.86 5.06 9.59
C ILE A 78 11.39 4.46 8.29
N SER A 79 12.40 3.61 8.39
CA SER A 79 12.97 2.89 7.25
C SER A 79 12.11 1.67 6.92
N PRO A 80 11.66 1.50 5.66
CA PRO A 80 10.84 0.37 5.29
C PRO A 80 11.69 -0.90 5.17
N MET A 81 11.08 -2.06 5.44
CA MET A 81 11.69 -3.38 5.16
C MET A 81 12.12 -3.54 3.69
N THR A 82 11.46 -2.85 2.77
CA THR A 82 11.80 -2.82 1.34
C THR A 82 13.19 -2.22 1.07
N LEU A 83 13.69 -1.33 1.94
CA LEU A 83 14.95 -0.62 1.72
C LEU A 83 16.14 -1.59 1.62
N TYR A 84 16.11 -2.68 2.40
CA TYR A 84 17.11 -3.75 2.36
C TYR A 84 17.33 -4.34 0.96
N GLY A 85 16.29 -4.35 0.11
CA GLY A 85 16.36 -4.86 -1.26
C GLY A 85 16.83 -3.83 -2.29
N GLN A 86 16.91 -2.55 -1.92
CA GLN A 86 17.24 -1.45 -2.85
C GLN A 86 18.75 -1.22 -3.00
N PHE A 87 19.56 -1.83 -2.14
CA PHE A 87 21.02 -1.78 -2.18
C PHE A 87 21.61 -3.15 -2.47
N SER A 88 22.88 -3.21 -2.84
CA SER A 88 23.60 -4.47 -3.04
C SER A 88 23.81 -5.21 -1.71
N LEU A 89 23.96 -6.54 -1.76
CA LEU A 89 24.03 -7.40 -0.56
C LEU A 89 25.27 -7.19 0.32
N ASP A 90 26.33 -6.63 -0.26
CA ASP A 90 27.57 -6.25 0.41
C ASP A 90 27.47 -4.89 1.10
N LYS A 91 26.42 -4.10 0.81
CA LYS A 91 26.21 -2.81 1.44
C LYS A 91 25.77 -3.01 2.89
N ASP A 92 26.53 -2.44 3.82
CA ASP A 92 26.15 -2.40 5.23
C ASP A 92 24.93 -1.49 5.43
N ILE A 93 23.85 -2.07 5.98
CA ILE A 93 22.61 -1.35 6.25
C ILE A 93 22.82 -0.22 7.27
N ASN A 94 23.74 -0.36 8.23
CA ASN A 94 23.99 0.71 9.18
C ASN A 94 24.59 1.94 8.49
N LYS A 95 25.41 1.76 7.44
CA LYS A 95 25.87 2.88 6.61
C LYS A 95 24.72 3.53 5.83
N VAL A 96 23.75 2.75 5.38
CA VAL A 96 22.53 3.26 4.73
C VAL A 96 21.71 4.09 5.72
N PHE A 97 21.50 3.61 6.94
CA PHE A 97 20.75 4.33 7.98
C PHE A 97 21.47 5.60 8.44
N ASN A 98 22.80 5.56 8.61
CA ASN A 98 23.57 6.78 8.84
C ASN A 98 23.46 7.76 7.66
N GLY A 99 23.45 7.25 6.42
CA GLY A 99 23.22 8.06 5.23
C GLY A 99 21.85 8.77 5.23
N ILE A 100 20.82 8.13 5.80
CA ILE A 100 19.51 8.74 6.04
C ILE A 100 19.59 9.82 7.13
N LYS A 101 20.28 9.58 8.25
CA LYS A 101 20.48 10.61 9.30
C LYS A 101 21.09 11.89 8.72
N MET A 102 22.06 11.76 7.83
CA MET A 102 22.71 12.89 7.14
C MET A 102 21.76 13.73 6.26
N LEU A 103 20.53 13.27 5.99
CA LEU A 103 19.49 14.05 5.30
C LEU A 103 18.72 15.01 6.23
N GLY A 104 19.09 15.06 7.52
CA GLY A 104 18.46 15.91 8.52
C GLY A 104 17.58 15.18 9.52
N PHE A 105 17.67 13.85 9.61
CA PHE A 105 16.98 13.04 10.62
C PHE A 105 17.88 12.81 11.84
N ASP A 106 17.28 12.88 13.03
CA ASP A 106 17.98 12.62 14.30
C ASP A 106 18.08 11.10 14.56
N GLU A 107 17.06 10.34 14.13
CA GLU A 107 16.96 8.90 14.35
C GLU A 107 16.39 8.15 13.14
N VAL A 108 16.79 6.88 13.01
CA VAL A 108 16.19 5.94 12.05
C VAL A 108 15.63 4.75 12.83
N PHE A 109 14.35 4.49 12.65
CA PHE A 109 13.67 3.33 13.21
C PHE A 109 13.36 2.32 12.09
N ASP A 110 13.76 1.07 12.28
CA ASP A 110 13.53 0.01 11.30
C ASP A 110 12.10 -0.54 11.41
N GLU A 111 11.28 -0.36 10.36
CA GLU A 111 9.92 -0.91 10.26
C GLU A 111 9.91 -2.43 10.44
N GLY A 112 10.98 -3.14 10.01
CA GLY A 112 11.03 -4.59 10.13
C GLY A 112 11.06 -5.07 11.59
N TYR A 113 11.50 -4.25 12.55
CA TYR A 113 11.36 -4.58 13.97
C TYR A 113 9.89 -4.57 14.42
N ALA A 114 9.06 -3.67 13.89
CA ALA A 114 7.63 -3.72 14.11
C ALA A 114 6.98 -4.93 13.41
N ALA A 115 7.47 -5.32 12.22
CA ALA A 115 7.03 -6.54 11.54
C ALA A 115 7.36 -7.81 12.35
N ASP A 116 8.50 -7.87 13.04
CA ASP A 116 8.83 -8.95 13.98
C ASP A 116 7.80 -9.06 15.11
N ILE A 117 7.42 -7.94 15.73
CA ILE A 117 6.40 -7.88 16.78
C ILE A 117 5.06 -8.39 16.24
N ILE A 118 4.61 -7.85 15.10
CA ILE A 118 3.33 -8.23 14.49
C ILE A 118 3.35 -9.71 14.09
N THR A 119 4.47 -10.25 13.63
CA THR A 119 4.61 -11.69 13.34
C THR A 119 4.25 -12.54 14.56
N LEU A 120 4.76 -12.20 15.75
CA LEU A 120 4.44 -12.91 16.98
C LEU A 120 2.97 -12.75 17.39
N ILE A 121 2.40 -11.57 17.19
CA ILE A 121 0.98 -11.32 17.46
C ILE A 121 0.09 -12.15 16.55
N ILE A 122 0.35 -12.16 15.24
CA ILE A 122 -0.45 -12.92 14.27
C ILE A 122 -0.35 -14.41 14.54
N ARG A 123 0.85 -14.94 14.86
CA ARG A 123 1.05 -16.34 15.26
C ARG A 123 0.14 -16.75 16.42
N GLU A 124 0.06 -15.91 17.45
CA GLU A 124 -0.79 -16.21 18.60
C GLU A 124 -2.27 -16.04 18.28
N ASN A 125 -2.60 -15.01 17.51
CA ASN A 125 -3.96 -14.74 17.06
C ASN A 125 -4.53 -15.90 16.22
N LEU A 126 -3.75 -16.47 15.30
CA LEU A 126 -4.17 -17.59 14.44
C LEU A 126 -4.70 -18.81 15.21
N LYS A 127 -4.18 -19.07 16.43
CA LYS A 127 -4.59 -20.23 17.24
C LYS A 127 -6.04 -20.16 17.72
N ASN A 128 -6.55 -18.96 17.98
CA ASN A 128 -7.84 -18.75 18.65
C ASN A 128 -8.74 -17.72 17.92
N ASN A 129 -8.38 -17.29 16.70
CA ASN A 129 -9.15 -16.30 15.96
C ASN A 129 -10.47 -16.89 15.44
N LYS A 130 -11.58 -16.17 15.70
CA LYS A 130 -12.96 -16.56 15.32
C LYS A 130 -13.53 -15.82 14.09
N GLN A 131 -12.73 -14.97 13.44
CA GLN A 131 -13.11 -14.29 12.20
C GLN A 131 -13.29 -15.29 11.06
N PRO A 132 -14.09 -14.96 10.03
CA PRO A 132 -14.24 -15.79 8.85
C PRO A 132 -12.89 -16.05 8.17
N LYS A 133 -12.74 -17.25 7.63
CA LYS A 133 -11.53 -17.70 6.94
C LYS A 133 -11.68 -17.57 5.41
N PRO A 134 -10.57 -17.39 4.67
CA PRO A 134 -9.22 -17.13 5.17
C PRO A 134 -9.10 -15.77 5.86
N LEU A 135 -8.20 -15.65 6.84
CA LEU A 135 -7.83 -14.33 7.36
C LEU A 135 -7.05 -13.56 6.30
N ILE A 136 -7.45 -12.33 6.02
CA ILE A 136 -6.81 -11.47 5.03
C ILE A 136 -5.79 -10.56 5.74
N SER A 137 -4.56 -10.53 5.21
CA SER A 137 -3.51 -9.64 5.70
C SER A 137 -3.90 -8.16 5.63
N SER A 138 -3.56 -7.39 6.67
CA SER A 138 -3.74 -5.94 6.74
C SER A 138 -2.59 -5.14 6.11
N LEU A 139 -1.56 -5.80 5.57
CA LEU A 139 -0.30 -5.15 5.20
C LEU A 139 -0.42 -4.18 4.00
N CYS A 140 -1.19 -4.53 2.97
CA CYS A 140 -1.24 -3.75 1.73
C CYS A 140 -2.45 -2.80 1.69
N PRO A 141 -2.27 -1.48 1.89
CA PRO A 141 -3.40 -0.55 1.94
C PRO A 141 -4.16 -0.45 0.62
N ALA A 142 -3.50 -0.69 -0.52
CA ALA A 142 -4.19 -0.75 -1.82
C ALA A 142 -5.16 -1.94 -1.91
N VAL A 143 -4.79 -3.10 -1.36
CA VAL A 143 -5.66 -4.28 -1.30
C VAL A 143 -6.81 -4.05 -0.32
N LEU A 144 -6.55 -3.43 0.83
CA LEU A 144 -7.63 -3.08 1.77
C LEU A 144 -8.65 -2.11 1.14
N ARG A 145 -8.17 -1.07 0.43
CA ARG A 145 -9.07 -0.15 -0.29
C ARG A 145 -9.81 -0.85 -1.43
N LEU A 146 -9.17 -1.78 -2.14
CA LEU A 146 -9.83 -2.62 -3.14
C LEU A 146 -10.99 -3.40 -2.51
N ILE A 147 -10.78 -4.02 -1.35
CA ILE A 147 -11.83 -4.73 -0.61
C ILE A 147 -12.97 -3.77 -0.25
N GLN A 148 -12.67 -2.56 0.25
CA GLN A 148 -13.71 -1.56 0.59
C GLN A 148 -14.61 -1.15 -0.58
N ILE A 149 -14.12 -1.22 -1.83
CA ILE A 149 -14.87 -0.76 -3.00
C ILE A 149 -15.48 -1.90 -3.84
N ARG A 150 -14.84 -3.08 -3.88
CA ARG A 150 -15.22 -4.19 -4.77
C ARG A 150 -15.62 -5.46 -4.05
N PHE A 151 -15.11 -5.71 -2.83
CA PHE A 151 -15.36 -6.94 -2.08
C PHE A 151 -15.80 -6.66 -0.65
N PRO A 152 -16.82 -5.80 -0.41
CA PRO A 152 -17.19 -5.37 0.94
C PRO A 152 -17.62 -6.53 1.85
N SER A 153 -18.05 -7.67 1.29
CA SER A 153 -18.38 -8.91 2.02
C SER A 153 -17.16 -9.49 2.76
N LEU A 154 -15.94 -9.21 2.27
CA LEU A 154 -14.68 -9.74 2.81
C LEU A 154 -14.06 -8.84 3.90
N ILE A 155 -14.72 -7.74 4.29
CA ILE A 155 -14.19 -6.83 5.31
C ILE A 155 -13.94 -7.55 6.64
N ASP A 156 -14.83 -8.48 7.03
CA ASP A 156 -14.70 -9.21 8.28
C ASP A 156 -13.59 -10.28 8.27
N ASN A 157 -13.09 -10.66 7.10
CA ASN A 157 -11.93 -11.54 6.97
C ASN A 157 -10.60 -10.81 7.27
N ILE A 158 -10.56 -9.48 7.21
CA ILE A 158 -9.32 -8.71 7.41
C ILE A 158 -8.87 -8.79 8.87
N ILE A 159 -7.60 -9.15 9.08
CA ILE A 159 -7.01 -9.19 10.42
C ILE A 159 -6.96 -7.80 11.04
N ARG A 160 -7.47 -7.66 12.27
CA ARG A 160 -7.61 -6.36 12.97
C ARG A 160 -6.36 -6.00 13.78
N ILE A 161 -5.19 -6.15 13.16
CA ILE A 161 -3.88 -5.84 13.73
C ILE A 161 -3.25 -4.71 12.94
N GLU A 162 -2.59 -3.81 13.67
CA GLU A 162 -1.94 -2.63 13.11
C GLU A 162 -0.86 -2.99 12.09
N THR A 163 -0.61 -2.10 11.14
CA THR A 163 0.45 -2.27 10.14
C THR A 163 1.84 -2.03 10.76
N PRO A 164 2.91 -2.64 10.20
CA PRO A 164 4.27 -2.35 10.65
C PRO A 164 4.65 -0.86 10.61
N MET A 165 4.13 -0.11 9.63
CA MET A 165 4.36 1.32 9.49
C MET A 165 3.83 2.11 10.70
N GLU A 166 2.57 1.90 11.06
CA GLU A 166 1.92 2.61 12.15
C GLU A 166 2.45 2.14 13.51
N LEU A 167 2.68 0.83 13.69
CA LEU A 167 3.29 0.32 14.92
C LEU A 167 4.71 0.85 15.11
N ALA A 168 5.53 0.88 14.05
CA ALA A 168 6.86 1.48 14.09
C ALA A 168 6.82 2.96 14.49
N ALA A 169 5.89 3.73 13.90
CA ALA A 169 5.71 5.14 14.25
C ALA A 169 5.31 5.33 15.72
N ARG A 170 4.38 4.52 16.23
CA ARG A 170 3.96 4.56 17.64
C ARG A 170 5.10 4.23 18.59
N LEU A 171 5.86 3.18 18.31
CA LEU A 171 7.01 2.77 19.11
C LEU A 171 8.12 3.83 19.07
N ALA A 172 8.44 4.36 17.89
CA ALA A 172 9.43 5.41 17.72
C ALA A 172 9.06 6.67 18.52
N ARG A 173 7.80 7.10 18.45
CA ARG A 173 7.31 8.26 19.22
C ARG A 173 7.44 8.02 20.72
N LYS A 174 6.96 6.87 21.20
CA LYS A 174 7.02 6.49 22.62
C LYS A 174 8.48 6.49 23.12
N ASN A 175 9.38 5.83 22.40
CA ASN A 175 10.80 5.76 22.75
C ASN A 175 11.44 7.16 22.78
N ALA A 176 11.13 8.03 21.83
CA ALA A 176 11.70 9.37 21.80
C ALA A 176 11.18 10.25 22.94
N MET A 177 9.90 10.13 23.30
CA MET A 177 9.34 10.82 24.48
C MET A 177 10.01 10.35 25.77
N GLU A 178 10.21 9.05 25.94
CA GLU A 178 10.83 8.44 27.13
C GLU A 178 12.32 8.76 27.24
N ASN A 179 13.08 8.62 26.14
CA ASN A 179 14.54 8.76 26.16
C ASN A 179 15.01 10.21 26.14
N TYR A 180 14.24 11.13 25.56
CA TYR A 180 14.67 12.51 25.33
C TYR A 180 13.76 13.55 25.99
N SER A 181 12.77 13.13 26.79
CA SER A 181 11.82 14.02 27.48
C SER A 181 11.12 15.00 26.54
N LEU A 182 10.85 14.57 25.30
CA LEU A 182 10.20 15.37 24.26
C LEU A 182 8.68 15.26 24.36
N LYS A 183 7.97 16.33 23.97
CA LYS A 183 6.53 16.27 23.79
C LYS A 183 6.17 15.61 22.45
N SER A 184 4.98 15.03 22.39
CA SER A 184 4.50 14.33 21.19
C SER A 184 4.49 15.21 19.94
N ASP A 185 4.11 16.49 20.06
CA ASP A 185 4.04 17.48 18.99
C ASP A 185 5.41 18.04 18.56
N GLU A 186 6.46 17.86 19.37
CA GLU A 186 7.83 18.21 19.02
C GLU A 186 8.49 17.16 18.10
N ILE A 187 7.91 15.96 18.01
CA ILE A 187 8.45 14.81 17.28
C ILE A 187 7.79 14.69 15.91
N GLY A 188 8.59 14.71 14.84
CA GLY A 188 8.14 14.46 13.48
C GLY A 188 8.54 13.08 13.00
N ILE A 189 7.57 12.25 12.63
CA ILE A 189 7.81 10.89 12.14
C ILE A 189 7.56 10.83 10.63
N PHE A 190 8.58 10.44 9.87
CA PHE A 190 8.51 10.40 8.42
C PHE A 190 8.76 9.00 7.90
N TYR A 191 7.81 8.45 7.15
CA TYR A 191 7.96 7.15 6.54
C TYR A 191 8.65 7.27 5.18
N ILE A 192 9.77 6.57 5.00
CA ILE A 192 10.47 6.49 3.72
C ILE A 192 9.72 5.48 2.86
N THR A 193 8.84 5.95 1.98
CA THR A 193 7.84 5.11 1.32
C THR A 193 8.29 4.55 -0.03
N GLN A 194 7.90 3.31 -0.27
CA GLN A 194 7.92 2.61 -1.56
C GLN A 194 6.57 2.68 -2.29
N CYS A 195 5.53 3.22 -1.64
CA CYS A 195 4.14 3.02 -2.05
C CYS A 195 3.31 4.32 -1.98
N PRO A 196 2.61 4.72 -3.07
CA PRO A 196 1.65 5.83 -3.04
C PRO A 196 0.50 5.56 -2.07
N ALA A 197 -0.10 4.37 -2.07
CA ALA A 197 -1.20 4.05 -1.16
C ALA A 197 -0.84 4.21 0.33
N LYS A 198 0.44 4.05 0.74
CA LYS A 198 0.89 4.37 2.10
C LYS A 198 0.86 5.87 2.37
N VAL A 199 1.19 6.72 1.39
CA VAL A 199 1.05 8.18 1.51
C VAL A 199 -0.41 8.56 1.73
N THR A 200 -1.33 7.95 0.96
CA THR A 200 -2.76 8.13 1.20
C THR A 200 -3.15 7.66 2.61
N SER A 201 -2.65 6.52 3.08
CA SER A 201 -2.95 6.02 4.44
C SER A 201 -2.47 6.93 5.55
N ILE A 202 -1.43 7.72 5.35
CA ILE A 202 -0.98 8.69 6.35
C ILE A 202 -2.00 9.82 6.52
N LYS A 203 -2.74 10.18 5.45
CA LYS A 203 -3.77 11.24 5.48
C LYS A 203 -5.18 10.71 5.73
N ASN A 204 -5.48 9.53 5.20
CA ASN A 204 -6.73 8.81 5.37
C ASN A 204 -6.43 7.37 5.80
N PRO A 205 -6.11 7.17 7.10
CA PRO A 205 -5.74 5.86 7.63
C PRO A 205 -6.87 4.84 7.54
N ILE A 206 -6.48 3.57 7.62
CA ILE A 206 -7.39 2.42 7.61
C ILE A 206 -7.27 1.74 8.98
N GLY A 207 -8.39 1.59 9.68
CA GLY A 207 -8.42 0.91 10.99
C GLY A 207 -8.05 1.79 12.19
N ILE A 208 -7.64 3.04 11.98
CA ILE A 208 -7.38 4.03 13.05
C ILE A 208 -7.91 5.41 12.65
N LYS A 209 -8.14 6.28 13.62
CA LYS A 209 -8.68 7.63 13.39
C LYS A 209 -7.66 8.59 12.77
N ASN A 210 -6.44 8.59 13.29
CA ASN A 210 -5.34 9.44 12.83
C ASN A 210 -4.07 8.60 12.71
N SER A 211 -3.28 8.84 11.66
CA SER A 211 -1.97 8.20 11.51
C SER A 211 -0.99 8.71 12.56
N HIS A 212 -0.06 7.86 12.99
CA HIS A 212 1.05 8.23 13.87
C HIS A 212 2.28 8.73 13.09
N VAL A 213 2.20 8.71 11.76
CA VAL A 213 3.19 9.22 10.82
C VAL A 213 2.80 10.63 10.37
N ASP A 214 3.75 11.55 10.38
CA ASP A 214 3.54 12.97 10.05
C ASP A 214 3.76 13.27 8.56
N GLY A 215 4.62 12.49 7.90
CA GLY A 215 4.92 12.68 6.48
C GLY A 215 5.49 11.47 5.75
N ALA A 216 5.52 11.58 4.43
CA ALA A 216 5.99 10.52 3.55
C ALA A 216 7.00 11.06 2.52
N ILE A 217 8.18 10.45 2.49
CA ILE A 217 9.25 10.78 1.53
C ILE A 217 9.53 9.52 0.72
N SER A 218 9.56 9.60 -0.61
CA SER A 218 9.76 8.39 -1.40
C SER A 218 11.21 7.90 -1.41
N ILE A 219 11.43 6.59 -1.45
CA ILE A 219 12.77 6.01 -1.65
C ILE A 219 13.41 6.61 -2.91
N LYS A 220 12.68 6.62 -4.03
CA LYS A 220 13.15 7.16 -5.32
C LYS A 220 13.65 8.60 -5.25
N GLN A 221 13.02 9.45 -4.44
CA GLN A 221 13.41 10.87 -4.31
C GLN A 221 14.76 11.05 -3.61
N ILE A 222 15.05 10.23 -2.60
CA ILE A 222 16.25 10.41 -1.74
C ILE A 222 17.32 9.34 -1.97
N TYR A 223 17.10 8.37 -2.86
CA TYR A 223 18.01 7.24 -3.07
C TYR A 223 19.43 7.69 -3.42
N GLY A 224 19.59 8.64 -4.35
CA GLY A 224 20.89 9.16 -4.75
C GLY A 224 21.65 9.81 -3.59
N ASP A 225 20.95 10.58 -2.75
CA ASP A 225 21.54 11.22 -1.58
C ASP A 225 21.92 10.19 -0.51
N ILE A 226 21.10 9.15 -0.29
CA ILE A 226 21.45 8.04 0.62
C ILE A 226 22.69 7.30 0.10
N VAL A 227 22.79 7.00 -1.20
CA VAL A 227 23.98 6.37 -1.79
C VAL A 227 25.21 7.22 -1.55
N LYS A 228 25.14 8.52 -1.86
CA LYS A 228 26.23 9.47 -1.65
C LYS A 228 26.65 9.51 -0.18
N ASN A 229 25.71 9.75 0.74
CA ASN A 229 25.97 9.89 2.16
C ASN A 229 26.51 8.58 2.77
N SER A 230 25.93 7.44 2.43
CA SER A 230 26.37 6.13 2.95
C SER A 230 27.79 5.72 2.53
N ASN A 231 28.35 6.37 1.51
CA ASN A 231 29.75 6.19 1.12
C ASN A 231 30.70 7.12 1.89
N THR A 232 30.19 8.21 2.47
CA THR A 232 30.98 9.19 3.24
C THR A 232 30.91 8.97 4.76
N VAL A 233 30.10 8.03 5.24
CA VAL A 233 30.01 7.70 6.67
C VAL A 233 31.32 7.06 7.15
N GLU A 234 32.11 7.81 7.91
CA GLU A 234 33.33 7.34 8.57
C GLU A 234 33.03 6.62 9.89
N LYS A 235 32.12 7.17 10.71
CA LYS A 235 31.65 6.59 11.97
C LYS A 235 30.23 6.06 11.80
N THR A 236 30.08 4.75 11.89
CA THR A 236 28.79 4.07 11.71
C THR A 236 28.13 3.84 13.07
N ASP A 237 27.06 4.58 13.38
CA ASP A 237 26.17 4.21 14.48
C ASP A 237 25.54 2.83 14.20
N THR A 238 25.41 2.00 15.23
CA THR A 238 24.73 0.70 15.14
C THR A 238 23.25 0.87 15.46
N PHE A 239 22.38 0.33 14.60
CA PHE A 239 20.93 0.43 14.79
C PHE A 239 20.33 -0.90 15.21
N LYS A 240 19.19 -0.82 15.91
CA LYS A 240 18.34 -1.99 16.16
C LYS A 240 17.62 -2.36 14.87
N THR A 241 18.20 -3.32 14.14
CA THR A 241 17.62 -3.84 12.89
C THR A 241 16.68 -5.01 13.12
N ALA A 242 15.71 -5.16 12.22
CA ALA A 242 14.84 -6.32 12.07
C ALA A 242 15.59 -7.65 12.04
N SER A 243 14.89 -8.73 12.41
CA SER A 243 15.33 -10.11 12.17
C SER A 243 15.10 -10.54 10.72
N THR A 244 15.58 -11.74 10.37
CA THR A 244 15.25 -12.41 9.11
C THR A 244 13.74 -12.43 8.84
N TYR A 245 12.90 -12.61 9.87
CA TYR A 245 11.44 -12.67 9.73
C TYR A 245 10.87 -11.32 9.27
N GLY A 246 11.17 -10.24 9.99
CA GLY A 246 10.69 -8.90 9.65
C GLY A 246 11.18 -8.38 8.29
N ILE A 247 12.40 -8.73 7.88
CA ILE A 247 12.92 -8.36 6.55
C ILE A 247 12.17 -9.09 5.44
N ASP A 248 11.80 -10.37 5.65
CA ASP A 248 11.19 -11.20 4.62
C ASP A 248 9.80 -10.69 4.21
N TRP A 249 9.07 -9.99 5.09
CA TRP A 249 7.79 -9.33 4.80
C TRP A 249 7.84 -8.36 3.61
N ALA A 250 9.03 -7.90 3.20
CA ALA A 250 9.18 -7.03 2.04
C ALA A 250 8.78 -7.69 0.70
N ARG A 251 8.79 -9.02 0.63
CA ARG A 251 8.45 -9.81 -0.57
C ARG A 251 7.18 -10.63 -0.40
N ALA A 252 6.53 -10.94 -1.52
CA ALA A 252 5.39 -11.84 -1.54
C ALA A 252 5.73 -13.22 -0.95
N GLY A 253 4.83 -13.71 -0.09
CA GLY A 253 4.94 -14.94 0.68
C GLY A 253 5.85 -14.84 1.91
N GLY A 254 6.54 -13.71 2.09
CA GLY A 254 7.46 -13.53 3.21
C GLY A 254 6.74 -13.31 4.54
N GLN A 255 5.58 -12.65 4.51
CA GLN A 255 4.74 -12.50 5.71
C GLN A 255 4.20 -13.86 6.16
N SER A 256 3.56 -14.61 5.25
CA SER A 256 2.99 -15.93 5.57
C SER A 256 4.06 -16.90 6.06
N LYS A 257 5.22 -16.95 5.39
CA LYS A 257 6.38 -17.74 5.84
C LYS A 257 6.85 -17.31 7.23
N SER A 258 6.91 -16.01 7.49
CA SER A 258 7.38 -15.50 8.77
C SER A 258 6.41 -15.80 9.90
N ILE A 259 5.11 -15.75 9.64
CA ILE A 259 4.09 -16.17 10.60
C ILE A 259 4.19 -17.69 10.84
N GLY A 260 4.61 -18.47 9.84
CA GLY A 260 4.70 -19.93 9.98
C GLY A 260 3.31 -20.58 9.94
N VAL A 261 2.40 -20.00 9.16
CA VAL A 261 1.14 -20.63 8.78
C VAL A 261 1.42 -21.61 7.65
N ASP A 262 0.89 -22.82 7.74
CA ASP A 262 1.13 -23.86 6.73
C ASP A 262 0.17 -23.71 5.55
N ASN A 263 -1.11 -23.51 5.84
CA ASN A 263 -2.17 -23.48 4.83
C ASN A 263 -2.56 -22.05 4.47
N TYR A 264 -1.76 -21.43 3.61
CA TYR A 264 -1.95 -20.06 3.15
C TYR A 264 -1.87 -19.95 1.63
N ILE A 265 -2.43 -18.84 1.11
CA ILE A 265 -2.20 -18.40 -0.26
C ILE A 265 -1.51 -17.04 -0.22
N ALA A 266 -0.36 -16.91 -0.88
CA ALA A 266 0.33 -15.65 -1.07
C ALA A 266 0.31 -15.24 -2.54
N VAL A 267 -0.22 -14.05 -2.81
CA VAL A 267 -0.47 -13.54 -4.16
C VAL A 267 0.10 -12.14 -4.30
N ASP A 268 0.79 -11.90 -5.40
CA ASP A 268 1.26 -10.58 -5.78
C ASP A 268 0.74 -10.15 -7.16
N GLY A 269 0.71 -8.84 -7.37
CA GLY A 269 0.10 -8.22 -8.55
C GLY A 269 -1.41 -8.08 -8.39
N ILE A 270 -1.90 -6.85 -8.52
CA ILE A 270 -3.29 -6.51 -8.19
C ILE A 270 -4.33 -7.30 -8.99
N ASP A 271 -4.06 -7.64 -10.26
CA ASP A 271 -4.96 -8.44 -11.09
C ASP A 271 -5.10 -9.87 -10.57
N ASN A 272 -4.00 -10.46 -10.08
CA ASN A 272 -4.03 -11.79 -9.47
C ASN A 272 -4.74 -11.75 -8.11
N VAL A 273 -4.50 -10.70 -7.32
CA VAL A 273 -5.17 -10.48 -6.03
C VAL A 273 -6.68 -10.38 -6.23
N ILE A 274 -7.15 -9.63 -7.24
CA ILE A 274 -8.57 -9.52 -7.59
C ILE A 274 -9.17 -10.91 -7.85
N LYS A 275 -8.54 -11.71 -8.71
CA LYS A 275 -9.03 -13.05 -9.05
C LYS A 275 -9.15 -13.96 -7.82
N VAL A 276 -8.18 -13.90 -6.91
CA VAL A 276 -8.25 -14.73 -5.68
C VAL A 276 -9.27 -14.19 -4.69
N LEU A 277 -9.43 -12.87 -4.56
CA LEU A 277 -10.51 -12.30 -3.75
C LEU A 277 -11.90 -12.69 -4.28
N GLU A 278 -12.10 -12.76 -5.60
CA GLU A 278 -13.33 -13.28 -6.21
C GLU A 278 -13.59 -14.74 -5.79
N GLU A 279 -12.56 -15.60 -5.81
CA GLU A 279 -12.69 -16.99 -5.36
C GLU A 279 -12.96 -17.11 -3.83
N ILE A 280 -12.42 -16.20 -3.02
CA ILE A 280 -12.73 -16.11 -1.58
C ILE A 280 -14.19 -15.68 -1.37
N GLU A 281 -14.67 -14.66 -2.06
CA GLU A 281 -16.05 -14.17 -1.97
C GLU A 281 -17.07 -15.22 -2.41
N LEU A 282 -16.72 -16.05 -3.40
CA LEU A 282 -17.52 -17.20 -3.83
C LEU A 282 -17.47 -18.39 -2.85
N GLY A 283 -16.73 -18.29 -1.74
CA GLY A 283 -16.63 -19.33 -0.70
C GLY A 283 -15.83 -20.56 -1.12
N LYS A 284 -14.99 -20.47 -2.16
CA LYS A 284 -14.23 -21.62 -2.69
C LYS A 284 -12.95 -21.92 -1.90
N LEU A 285 -12.51 -21.00 -1.05
CA LEU A 285 -11.24 -21.05 -0.32
C LEU A 285 -11.43 -21.14 1.21
N ASN A 286 -12.55 -21.71 1.67
CA ASN A 286 -12.88 -21.82 3.10
C ASN A 286 -11.90 -22.69 3.90
N ASN A 287 -11.15 -23.57 3.23
CA ASN A 287 -10.11 -24.38 3.86
C ASN A 287 -8.78 -23.64 4.02
N ILE A 288 -8.58 -22.46 3.42
CA ILE A 288 -7.36 -21.67 3.55
C ILE A 288 -7.40 -20.89 4.87
N GLU A 289 -6.31 -20.91 5.64
CA GLU A 289 -6.26 -20.22 6.93
C GLU A 289 -5.91 -18.74 6.80
N TYR A 290 -5.02 -18.41 5.85
CA TYR A 290 -4.46 -17.08 5.68
C TYR A 290 -4.28 -16.71 4.22
N PHE A 291 -4.60 -15.46 3.88
CA PHE A 291 -4.42 -14.88 2.56
C PHE A 291 -3.53 -13.64 2.65
N GLU A 292 -2.37 -13.71 1.99
CA GLU A 292 -1.44 -12.60 1.83
C GLU A 292 -1.59 -12.04 0.41
N GLY A 293 -2.30 -10.92 0.28
CA GLY A 293 -2.47 -10.21 -1.00
C GLY A 293 -1.63 -8.93 -1.05
N LEU A 294 -0.73 -8.83 -2.03
CA LEU A 294 0.10 -7.63 -2.27
C LEU A 294 -0.14 -7.06 -3.67
N ALA A 295 -0.49 -5.77 -3.76
CA ALA A 295 -0.86 -5.16 -5.04
C ALA A 295 0.28 -5.11 -6.09
N CYS A 296 1.54 -5.10 -5.65
CA CYS A 296 2.70 -4.96 -6.54
C CYS A 296 3.37 -6.32 -6.80
N VAL A 297 3.80 -6.55 -8.04
CA VAL A 297 4.57 -7.74 -8.42
C VAL A 297 5.85 -7.84 -7.59
N GLY A 298 6.12 -9.02 -7.02
CA GLY A 298 7.23 -9.26 -6.11
C GLY A 298 6.95 -8.89 -4.65
N GLY A 299 5.82 -8.25 -4.35
CA GLY A 299 5.48 -7.69 -3.04
C GLY A 299 5.86 -6.21 -2.93
N CYS A 300 6.09 -5.73 -1.70
CA CYS A 300 6.43 -4.32 -1.45
C CYS A 300 7.70 -3.86 -2.18
N VAL A 301 8.65 -4.77 -2.43
CA VAL A 301 9.85 -4.50 -3.25
C VAL A 301 9.54 -4.05 -4.68
N GLY A 302 8.36 -4.35 -5.21
CA GLY A 302 7.92 -3.86 -6.51
C GLY A 302 7.13 -2.56 -6.47
N GLY A 303 7.11 -1.86 -5.34
CA GLY A 303 6.42 -0.57 -5.20
C GLY A 303 6.81 0.45 -6.29
N PRO A 304 5.88 1.28 -6.79
CA PRO A 304 6.17 2.27 -7.85
C PRO A 304 7.23 3.32 -7.48
N LEU A 305 7.53 3.45 -6.18
CA LEU A 305 8.50 4.41 -5.65
C LEU A 305 9.83 3.76 -5.26
N CYS A 306 10.04 2.48 -5.62
CA CYS A 306 11.34 1.82 -5.57
C CYS A 306 12.25 2.27 -6.73
N VAL A 307 13.54 1.99 -6.58
CA VAL A 307 14.57 2.25 -7.62
C VAL A 307 15.05 0.96 -8.26
N GLU A 308 15.24 -0.07 -7.45
CA GLU A 308 15.75 -1.36 -7.94
C GLU A 308 14.65 -2.16 -8.66
N ASN A 309 15.07 -3.01 -9.60
CA ASN A 309 14.18 -3.94 -10.26
C ASN A 309 13.50 -4.86 -9.21
N PRO A 310 12.17 -5.08 -9.29
CA PRO A 310 11.42 -5.86 -8.29
C PRO A 310 11.95 -7.27 -8.09
N PHE A 311 12.37 -7.96 -9.16
CA PHE A 311 12.84 -9.33 -9.10
C PHE A 311 14.25 -9.42 -8.49
N ILE A 312 15.11 -8.45 -8.81
CA ILE A 312 16.44 -8.32 -8.20
C ILE A 312 16.28 -8.02 -6.70
N ALA A 313 15.47 -7.02 -6.35
CA ALA A 313 15.21 -6.66 -4.95
C ALA A 313 14.60 -7.83 -4.15
N LYS A 314 13.63 -8.57 -4.73
CA LYS A 314 13.07 -9.80 -4.14
C LYS A 314 14.14 -10.85 -3.88
N SER A 315 15.02 -11.09 -4.85
CA SER A 315 16.14 -12.02 -4.72
C SER A 315 17.11 -11.59 -3.61
N ARG A 316 17.42 -10.30 -3.52
CA ARG A 316 18.29 -9.75 -2.46
C ARG A 316 17.67 -9.92 -1.07
N ILE A 317 16.39 -9.58 -0.89
CA ILE A 317 15.68 -9.80 0.38
C ILE A 317 15.78 -11.26 0.80
N ARG A 318 15.46 -12.20 -0.09
CA ARG A 318 15.54 -13.64 0.20
C ARG A 318 16.94 -14.06 0.62
N ARG A 319 17.97 -13.68 -0.16
CA ARG A 319 19.37 -14.04 0.14
C ARG A 319 19.86 -13.41 1.45
N LEU A 320 19.43 -12.19 1.75
CA LEU A 320 19.77 -11.51 3.00
C LEU A 320 19.14 -12.23 4.20
N ALA A 321 17.85 -12.57 4.10
CA ALA A 321 17.11 -13.35 5.08
C ALA A 321 17.80 -14.71 5.36
N GLU A 322 18.16 -15.44 4.30
CA GLU A 322 18.87 -16.73 4.38
C GLU A 322 20.28 -16.59 4.99
N LYS A 323 21.03 -15.55 4.60
CA LYS A 323 22.40 -15.31 5.09
C LYS A 323 22.44 -14.91 6.57
N ARG A 324 21.51 -14.04 7.00
CA ARG A 324 21.44 -13.58 8.40
C ARG A 324 21.01 -14.70 9.34
N ASN A 325 19.99 -15.47 8.92
CA ASN A 325 19.39 -16.56 9.69
C ASN A 325 19.16 -16.21 11.19
N ASP A 326 18.86 -14.94 11.49
CA ASP A 326 18.67 -14.47 12.85
C ASP A 326 17.22 -14.61 13.29
N GLN A 327 17.02 -15.01 14.55
CA GLN A 327 15.70 -15.17 15.14
C GLN A 327 15.08 -13.82 15.51
N ILE A 328 13.76 -13.80 15.70
CA ILE A 328 13.04 -12.64 16.22
C ILE A 328 13.66 -12.22 17.56
N LYS A 329 14.11 -10.97 17.64
CA LYS A 329 14.87 -10.43 18.79
C LYS A 329 13.98 -9.90 19.92
N VAL A 330 12.68 -9.74 19.67
CA VAL A 330 11.71 -9.26 20.65
C VAL A 330 11.07 -10.44 21.37
N SER A 331 10.79 -10.30 22.67
CA SER A 331 10.12 -11.35 23.43
C SER A 331 8.65 -11.49 23.03
N LYS A 332 8.14 -12.72 23.15
CA LYS A 332 6.72 -13.00 22.88
C LYS A 332 5.82 -12.26 23.84
N GLU A 333 6.21 -12.20 25.11
CA GLU A 333 5.45 -11.58 26.20
C GLU A 333 5.20 -10.10 25.89
N TYR A 334 6.23 -9.38 25.45
CA TYR A 334 6.12 -7.97 25.07
C TYR A 334 5.21 -7.77 23.85
N ALA A 335 5.32 -8.62 22.83
CA ALA A 335 4.45 -8.53 21.66
C ALA A 335 2.96 -8.74 22.02
N ILE A 336 2.68 -9.70 22.90
CA ILE A 336 1.32 -9.98 23.37
C ILE A 336 0.82 -8.88 24.32
N GLU A 337 1.68 -8.26 25.13
CA GLU A 337 1.33 -7.09 25.94
C GLU A 337 0.88 -5.91 25.05
N LEU A 338 1.61 -5.63 23.97
CA LEU A 338 1.22 -4.60 22.99
C LEU A 338 -0.11 -4.91 22.32
N TYR A 339 -0.41 -6.18 22.04
CA TYR A 339 -1.70 -6.58 21.50
C TYR A 339 -2.84 -6.42 22.53
N ASN A 340 -2.66 -6.94 23.74
CA ASN A 340 -3.68 -6.94 24.79
C ASN A 340 -4.01 -5.52 25.31
N SER A 341 -3.02 -4.62 25.33
CA SER A 341 -3.23 -3.20 25.65
C SER A 341 -3.93 -2.41 24.53
N GLY A 342 -4.17 -3.03 23.37
CA GLY A 342 -4.68 -2.37 22.17
C GLY A 342 -3.63 -1.52 21.44
N PHE A 343 -2.36 -1.54 21.87
CA PHE A 343 -1.30 -0.75 21.26
C PHE A 343 -0.93 -1.21 19.84
N ALA A 344 -1.12 -2.48 19.53
CA ALA A 344 -0.88 -3.05 18.20
C ALA A 344 -2.19 -3.38 17.45
N CYS A 345 -3.32 -2.81 17.86
CA CYS A 345 -4.64 -3.12 17.31
C CYS A 345 -5.25 -1.90 16.61
N TRP A 346 -6.13 -2.20 15.65
CA TRP A 346 -7.02 -1.19 15.08
C TRP A 346 -8.04 -0.71 16.10
N THR A 347 -8.35 0.58 16.04
CA THR A 347 -9.34 1.24 16.91
C THR A 347 -10.66 1.53 16.18
N GLU A 348 -10.65 1.51 14.85
CA GLU A 348 -11.79 1.84 14.00
C GLU A 348 -12.18 0.64 13.13
N LYS A 349 -13.48 0.55 12.80
CA LYS A 349 -13.97 -0.43 11.83
C LYS A 349 -13.74 0.08 10.41
N ILE A 350 -13.35 -0.83 9.53
CA ILE A 350 -13.36 -0.56 8.09
C ILE A 350 -14.82 -0.52 7.61
N GLN A 351 -15.14 0.47 6.77
CA GLN A 351 -16.43 0.59 6.12
C GLN A 351 -16.31 0.39 4.61
N SER A 352 -17.38 -0.13 3.99
CA SER A 352 -17.53 -0.09 2.53
C SER A 352 -17.61 1.37 2.07
N LYS A 353 -16.96 1.68 0.95
CA LYS A 353 -16.93 3.05 0.41
C LYS A 353 -18.03 3.34 -0.60
N GLY A 354 -18.85 2.36 -0.98
CA GLY A 354 -19.96 2.56 -1.92
C GLY A 354 -19.54 3.18 -3.27
N ALA A 355 -18.26 3.15 -3.64
CA ALA A 355 -17.73 3.82 -4.84
C ALA A 355 -18.32 3.30 -6.16
N MET A 356 -18.89 2.10 -6.13
CA MET A 356 -19.60 1.48 -7.24
C MET A 356 -21.12 1.72 -7.19
N LYS A 357 -21.63 2.48 -6.20
CA LYS A 357 -23.06 2.79 -6.06
C LYS A 357 -23.48 3.76 -7.17
N LEU A 358 -24.57 3.43 -7.86
CA LEU A 358 -25.09 4.20 -9.00
C LEU A 358 -26.11 5.28 -8.60
N ASP A 359 -26.79 5.06 -7.48
CA ASP A 359 -27.78 5.96 -6.92
C ASP A 359 -27.92 5.73 -5.41
N GLU A 360 -28.36 6.72 -4.64
CA GLU A 360 -28.65 6.52 -3.23
C GLU A 360 -29.87 5.61 -3.03
N ASN A 361 -30.86 5.75 -3.90
CA ASN A 361 -32.08 4.95 -3.92
C ASN A 361 -31.84 3.61 -4.62
N ILE A 362 -32.17 2.51 -3.95
CA ILE A 362 -31.95 1.15 -4.47
C ILE A 362 -32.72 0.90 -5.77
N VAL A 363 -33.97 1.39 -5.88
CA VAL A 363 -34.81 1.20 -7.07
C VAL A 363 -34.20 1.91 -8.27
N GLU A 364 -33.76 3.16 -8.10
CA GLU A 364 -33.09 3.91 -9.16
C GLU A 364 -31.72 3.31 -9.52
N ALA A 365 -30.98 2.80 -8.53
CA ALA A 365 -29.74 2.08 -8.78
C ALA A 365 -29.97 0.82 -9.65
N ILE A 366 -31.03 0.05 -9.38
CA ILE A 366 -31.41 -1.14 -10.17
C ILE A 366 -31.76 -0.75 -11.61
N LYS A 367 -32.57 0.31 -11.81
CA LYS A 367 -32.90 0.83 -13.14
C LYS A 367 -31.64 1.22 -13.92
N LYS A 368 -30.71 1.95 -13.29
CA LYS A 368 -29.42 2.30 -13.88
C LYS A 368 -28.59 1.07 -14.24
N ILE A 369 -28.58 0.02 -13.42
CA ILE A 369 -27.89 -1.25 -13.73
C ILE A 369 -28.49 -1.90 -14.98
N GLU A 370 -29.83 -1.98 -15.07
CA GLU A 370 -30.51 -2.53 -16.24
C GLU A 370 -30.21 -1.74 -17.52
N GLU A 371 -30.19 -0.41 -17.41
CA GLU A 371 -29.86 0.48 -18.52
C GLU A 371 -28.40 0.31 -18.98
N ILE A 372 -27.45 0.24 -18.04
CA ILE A 372 -26.04 -0.05 -18.34
C ILE A 372 -25.92 -1.38 -19.08
N LYS A 373 -26.66 -2.42 -18.64
CA LYS A 373 -26.64 -3.72 -19.32
C LYS A 373 -27.14 -3.61 -20.75
N LYS A 374 -28.31 -2.98 -20.97
CA LYS A 374 -28.88 -2.76 -22.31
C LYS A 374 -27.90 -2.00 -23.22
N LEU A 375 -27.29 -0.93 -22.72
CA LEU A 375 -26.31 -0.15 -23.48
C LEU A 375 -25.03 -0.95 -23.76
N THR A 376 -24.59 -1.77 -22.82
CA THR A 376 -23.43 -2.66 -23.01
C THR A 376 -23.69 -3.67 -24.12
N ASP A 377 -24.88 -4.28 -24.15
CA ASP A 377 -25.29 -5.25 -25.19
C ASP A 377 -25.40 -4.59 -26.59
N LEU A 378 -25.67 -3.28 -26.64
CA LEU A 378 -25.71 -2.49 -27.87
C LEU A 378 -24.34 -1.96 -28.31
N LEU A 379 -23.31 -2.08 -27.49
CA LEU A 379 -21.95 -1.67 -27.83
C LEU A 379 -21.18 -2.86 -28.43
N PRO A 380 -20.11 -2.61 -29.22
CA PRO A 380 -19.41 -3.68 -29.94
C PRO A 380 -18.72 -4.77 -29.09
N GLY A 381 -18.62 -4.59 -27.77
CA GLY A 381 -17.96 -5.54 -26.87
C GLY A 381 -16.45 -5.69 -27.08
N LEU A 382 -15.81 -4.78 -27.82
CA LEU A 382 -14.39 -4.87 -28.18
C LEU A 382 -13.44 -4.49 -27.03
N ASP A 383 -13.92 -3.74 -26.03
CA ASP A 383 -13.11 -3.21 -24.92
C ASP A 383 -11.80 -2.53 -25.35
N CYS A 384 -11.80 -1.93 -26.55
CA CYS A 384 -10.60 -1.35 -27.17
C CYS A 384 -10.12 -0.06 -26.48
N GLY A 385 -11.03 0.64 -25.80
CA GLY A 385 -10.78 1.90 -25.12
C GLY A 385 -10.60 3.14 -26.00
N SER A 386 -10.97 3.08 -27.28
CA SER A 386 -10.86 4.22 -28.22
C SER A 386 -11.72 5.43 -27.82
N CYS A 387 -12.86 5.20 -27.15
CA CYS A 387 -13.71 6.25 -26.58
C CYS A 387 -13.13 6.86 -25.28
N GLY A 388 -11.99 6.36 -24.80
CA GLY A 388 -11.40 6.78 -23.54
C GLY A 388 -12.11 6.26 -22.29
N ALA A 389 -12.97 5.25 -22.42
CA ALA A 389 -13.41 4.39 -21.31
C ALA A 389 -12.67 3.04 -21.35
N PRO A 390 -12.38 2.38 -20.22
CA PRO A 390 -11.59 1.15 -20.20
C PRO A 390 -12.30 -0.07 -20.82
N SER A 391 -13.63 -0.08 -20.83
CA SER A 391 -14.46 -1.17 -21.37
C SER A 391 -15.75 -0.60 -21.97
N CYS A 392 -16.43 -1.39 -22.81
CA CYS A 392 -17.77 -1.05 -23.33
C CYS A 392 -18.77 -0.87 -22.18
N ARG A 393 -18.68 -1.69 -21.13
CA ARG A 393 -19.48 -1.53 -19.92
C ARG A 393 -19.17 -0.21 -19.20
N ALA A 394 -17.90 0.18 -19.12
CA ALA A 394 -17.52 1.46 -18.51
C ALA A 394 -18.02 2.67 -19.32
N LEU A 395 -18.04 2.59 -20.66
CA LEU A 395 -18.67 3.61 -21.49
C LEU A 395 -20.19 3.65 -21.26
N ALA A 396 -20.86 2.49 -21.20
CA ALA A 396 -22.28 2.42 -20.89
C ALA A 396 -22.61 3.05 -19.53
N GLU A 397 -21.78 2.80 -18.50
CA GLU A 397 -21.90 3.49 -17.22
C GLU A 397 -21.70 5.00 -17.34
N ASP A 398 -20.71 5.46 -18.11
CA ASP A 398 -20.49 6.89 -18.33
C ASP A 398 -21.72 7.54 -19.00
N ILE A 399 -22.39 6.85 -19.94
CA ILE A 399 -23.62 7.33 -20.61
C ILE A 399 -24.77 7.47 -19.61
N VAL A 400 -25.04 6.43 -18.81
CA VAL A 400 -26.12 6.44 -17.79
C VAL A 400 -25.88 7.51 -16.72
N ARG A 401 -24.62 7.88 -16.48
CA ARG A 401 -24.23 8.95 -15.56
C ARG A 401 -24.06 10.32 -16.23
N GLU A 402 -24.43 10.47 -17.50
CA GLU A 402 -24.33 11.71 -18.27
C GLU A 402 -22.89 12.24 -18.45
N TYR A 403 -21.89 11.37 -18.30
CA TYR A 403 -20.46 11.66 -18.50
C TYR A 403 -19.92 11.26 -19.88
N GLY A 404 -20.76 10.65 -20.71
CA GLY A 404 -20.42 10.22 -22.06
C GLY A 404 -21.68 10.12 -22.91
N LYS A 405 -21.47 9.88 -24.21
CA LYS A 405 -22.56 9.64 -25.16
C LYS A 405 -22.29 8.38 -25.96
N ILE A 406 -23.34 7.84 -26.57
CA ILE A 406 -23.22 6.60 -27.33
C ILE A 406 -22.34 6.78 -28.58
N GLU A 407 -22.34 8.00 -29.14
CA GLU A 407 -21.54 8.43 -30.28
C GLU A 407 -20.04 8.54 -29.96
N ASP A 408 -19.64 8.50 -28.68
CA ASP A 408 -18.23 8.42 -28.30
C ASP A 408 -17.60 7.09 -28.77
N CYS A 409 -18.42 6.06 -29.05
CA CYS A 409 -17.98 4.81 -29.63
C CYS A 409 -17.84 4.91 -31.15
N ILE A 410 -16.61 5.04 -31.65
CA ILE A 410 -16.30 5.14 -33.08
C ILE A 410 -16.59 3.87 -33.90
N PHE A 411 -16.93 2.76 -33.24
CA PHE A 411 -17.23 1.47 -33.87
C PHE A 411 -18.72 1.16 -33.88
N LYS A 412 -19.54 2.12 -33.45
CA LYS A 412 -20.99 2.01 -33.45
C LYS A 412 -21.53 2.89 -34.55
N ASP A 413 -22.18 2.24 -35.52
CA ASP A 413 -22.84 2.88 -36.66
C ASP A 413 -24.14 3.60 -36.25
#